data_AF-A0A087UHQ6-F1
#
_entry.id   AF-A0A087UHQ6-F1
#
_cell.length_a   1.000
_cell.length_b   1.000
_cell.length_c   1.000
_cell.angle_alpha   90.00
_cell.angle_beta   90.00
_cell.angle_gamma   90.00
#
_symmetry.space_group_name_H-M   'P 1'
#
loop_
_entity.id
_entity.type
_entity.pdbx_description
1 polymer ?
#
loop_
_entity_poly.entity_id
_entity_poly.type
_entity_poly.pdbx_seq_one_letter_code
_entity_poly.pdbx_strand_id
1 'polypeptide(L)'
;MPLLMVCLEGLGQLAEKFPSIAHSCIDALRDFLVNPSPILLRLNRQSMDHHIRSGNLSIMVTSESPSTVYSATTTSSGTAFEILRDTAIENLCRALKAGLHNDTHCVQAFLASVSNRLYQAEKSDMESTLVSTNTIVALGHVAVALKNTPRTMESILQFFQQRFCQPPSRLDSLIVDQLGCMVIAKGDLSVHEEVMKMFTMITVESSSAYNVGSADERKQGYRKVSLSVINALANIAADLEGEVEQNELLVRLLELFVQLGLEGKRASERAPATFKASSSAGNLGVLIPVISVLLRRMPPISNPKPRLLKLFRDFWLYCVVMGFTSETGLWPQEWFEELKEIAAKSPLLVSREHLRSELQYNSAIRSDAVSVGEIQELRNQILALLDQADVTPLINKLNFAQCTYLLSVYHLETLRVRHMQGKTPFHCMLHYLEDTTIQKDKAGMWQCILVVSDKVFQTYLDVISIKPRNKERDDELEEHATFLLVKFNHPQKQIRRVADKYLSMLVDRFPHLLWSGKVLWTILDILQILALSLKWDSNEETPELIVPRTSYKLALTDALDTR
;
A
#
# COMPACT_ATOMS: atom_id res chain seq x y z
N MET A 1 1.84 42.19 9.88
CA MET A 1 1.49 40.77 10.06
C MET A 1 0.54 40.56 11.25
N PRO A 2 0.89 40.88 12.52
CA PRO A 2 0.02 40.55 13.67
C PRO A 2 -1.38 41.17 13.61
N LEU A 3 -1.48 42.45 13.21
CA LEU A 3 -2.78 43.13 13.13
C LEU A 3 -3.71 42.52 12.07
N LEU A 4 -3.18 42.16 10.90
CA LEU A 4 -3.97 41.53 9.82
C LEU A 4 -4.50 40.16 10.25
N MET A 5 -3.68 39.38 10.95
CA MET A 5 -4.07 38.07 11.50
C MET A 5 -5.23 38.22 12.49
N VAL A 6 -5.12 39.17 13.43
CA VAL A 6 -6.18 39.45 14.42
C VAL A 6 -7.47 39.94 13.74
N CYS A 7 -7.36 40.75 12.67
CA CYS A 7 -8.54 41.18 11.92
C CYS A 7 -9.24 40.01 11.20
N LEU A 8 -8.48 39.13 10.55
CA LEU A 8 -9.03 37.94 9.88
C LEU A 8 -9.71 36.99 10.88
N GLU A 9 -9.07 36.77 12.02
CA GLU A 9 -9.64 35.98 13.12
C GLU A 9 -10.90 36.62 13.71
N GLY A 10 -10.86 37.95 13.89
CA GLY A 10 -11.99 38.74 14.34
C GLY A 10 -13.21 38.60 13.43
N LEU A 11 -13.03 38.58 12.10
CA LEU A 11 -14.13 38.38 11.15
C LEU A 11 -14.78 36.99 11.28
N GLY A 12 -13.99 35.94 11.47
CA GLY A 12 -14.52 34.59 11.70
C GLY A 12 -15.30 34.49 13.02
N GLN A 13 -14.71 34.96 14.12
CA GLN A 13 -15.36 34.95 15.44
C GLN A 13 -16.63 35.81 15.47
N LEU A 14 -16.62 36.93 14.73
CA LEU A 14 -17.77 37.82 14.64
C LEU A 14 -18.93 37.15 13.90
N ALA A 15 -18.66 36.43 12.81
CA ALA A 15 -19.66 35.65 12.08
C ALA A 15 -20.27 34.53 12.95
N GLU A 16 -19.45 33.83 13.74
CA GLU A 16 -19.93 32.80 14.68
C GLU A 16 -20.82 33.37 15.77
N LYS A 17 -20.43 34.51 16.38
CA LYS A 17 -21.22 35.15 17.43
C LYS A 17 -22.49 35.81 16.92
N PHE A 18 -22.45 36.34 15.69
CA PHE A 18 -23.57 37.05 15.07
C PHE A 18 -23.81 36.54 13.64
N PRO A 19 -24.55 35.43 13.47
CA PRO A 19 -24.82 34.86 12.14
C PRO A 19 -25.51 35.83 11.16
N SER A 20 -26.18 36.88 11.66
CA SER A 20 -26.84 37.91 10.82
C SER A 20 -25.87 38.73 9.98
N ILE A 21 -24.61 38.84 10.40
CA ILE A 21 -23.55 39.56 9.67
C ILE A 21 -22.55 38.62 9.01
N ALA A 22 -22.81 37.31 9.01
CA ALA A 22 -21.96 36.31 8.38
C ALA A 22 -21.74 36.60 6.89
N HIS A 23 -22.76 37.04 6.15
CA HIS A 23 -22.63 37.39 4.73
C HIS A 23 -21.57 38.49 4.51
N SER A 24 -21.58 39.55 5.30
CA SER A 24 -20.59 40.63 5.21
C SER A 24 -19.18 40.16 5.55
N CYS A 25 -19.05 39.23 6.52
CA CYS A 25 -17.77 38.63 6.87
C CYS A 25 -17.25 37.71 5.75
N ILE A 26 -18.13 36.91 5.14
CA ILE A 26 -17.82 36.05 3.98
C ILE A 26 -17.34 36.90 2.80
N ASP A 27 -18.05 37.99 2.47
CA ASP A 27 -17.65 38.90 1.39
C ASP A 27 -16.27 39.51 1.64
N ALA A 28 -16.00 39.99 2.85
CA ALA A 28 -14.72 40.59 3.20
C ALA A 28 -13.56 39.58 3.11
N LEU A 29 -13.77 38.35 3.60
CA LEU A 29 -12.76 37.28 3.56
C LEU A 29 -12.55 36.76 2.13
N ARG A 30 -13.62 36.63 1.34
CA ARG A 30 -13.54 36.31 -0.10
C ARG A 30 -12.74 37.38 -0.82
N ASP A 31 -13.07 38.66 -0.63
CA ASP A 31 -12.41 39.75 -1.33
C ASP A 31 -10.95 39.85 -0.93
N PHE A 32 -10.60 39.57 0.33
CA PHE A 32 -9.20 39.48 0.74
C PHE A 32 -8.41 38.41 -0.05
N LEU A 33 -9.01 37.25 -0.30
CA LEU A 33 -8.37 36.14 -1.01
C LEU A 33 -8.32 36.32 -2.53
N VAL A 34 -9.39 36.89 -3.10
CA VAL A 34 -9.64 36.93 -4.55
C VAL A 34 -9.40 38.33 -5.16
N ASN A 35 -9.29 39.39 -4.34
CA ASN A 35 -8.84 40.73 -4.74
C ASN A 35 -7.54 41.07 -3.98
N PRO A 36 -6.38 40.54 -4.41
CA PRO A 36 -5.17 40.62 -3.63
C PRO A 36 -4.70 42.07 -3.50
N SER A 37 -4.56 42.53 -2.25
CA SER A 37 -3.97 43.83 -1.97
C SER A 37 -2.50 43.90 -2.45
N PRO A 38 -1.94 45.11 -2.66
CA PRO A 38 -0.52 45.27 -2.99
C PRO A 38 0.43 44.62 -1.97
N ILE A 39 -0.01 44.46 -0.72
CA ILE A 39 0.74 43.79 0.35
C ILE A 39 0.79 42.28 0.10
N LEU A 40 -0.35 41.65 -0.25
CA LEU A 40 -0.41 40.23 -0.61
C LEU A 40 0.43 39.92 -1.85
N LEU A 41 0.39 40.80 -2.87
CA LEU A 41 1.23 40.65 -4.06
C LEU A 41 2.73 40.71 -3.74
N ARG A 42 3.15 41.59 -2.83
CA ARG A 42 4.55 41.69 -2.40
C ARG A 42 5.00 40.48 -1.59
N LEU A 43 4.17 40.00 -0.65
CA LEU A 43 4.47 38.82 0.16
C LEU A 43 4.52 37.55 -0.71
N ASN A 44 3.63 37.42 -1.68
CA ASN A 44 3.66 36.31 -2.63
C ASN A 44 4.96 36.32 -3.45
N ARG A 45 5.40 37.48 -3.97
CA ARG A 45 6.69 37.58 -4.69
C ARG A 45 7.88 37.15 -3.82
N GLN A 46 7.92 37.59 -2.56
CA GLN A 46 8.97 37.20 -1.61
C GLN A 46 8.97 35.69 -1.32
N SER A 47 7.79 35.08 -1.22
CA SER A 47 7.63 33.63 -1.06
C SER A 47 8.15 32.87 -2.29
N MET A 48 7.78 33.32 -3.50
CA MET A 48 8.27 32.72 -4.75
C MET A 48 9.80 32.78 -4.89
N ASP A 49 10.42 33.91 -4.51
CA ASP A 49 11.87 34.09 -4.50
C ASP A 49 12.58 33.15 -3.49
N HIS A 50 11.93 32.86 -2.36
CA HIS A 50 12.44 31.95 -1.35
C HIS A 50 12.38 30.48 -1.82
N HIS A 51 11.28 30.08 -2.46
CA HIS A 51 11.12 28.72 -3.02
C HIS A 51 12.11 28.42 -4.16
N ILE A 52 12.43 29.40 -5.00
CA ILE A 52 13.43 29.24 -6.08
C ILE A 52 14.84 29.02 -5.53
N ARG A 53 15.16 29.60 -4.37
CA ARG A 53 16.48 29.47 -3.72
C ARG A 53 16.66 28.18 -2.92
N SER A 54 15.55 27.57 -2.48
CA SER A 54 15.56 26.40 -1.60
C SER A 54 15.35 25.06 -2.34
N GLY A 55 15.84 24.94 -3.59
CA GLY A 55 15.57 23.86 -4.55
C GLY A 55 16.02 22.44 -4.16
N ASN A 56 15.59 21.93 -2.99
CA ASN A 56 15.68 20.54 -2.60
C ASN A 56 14.27 19.97 -2.44
N LEU A 57 13.86 19.07 -3.34
CA LEU A 57 12.79 18.13 -3.06
C LEU A 57 13.25 17.22 -1.93
N SER A 58 12.84 17.49 -0.70
CA SER A 58 12.86 16.51 0.37
C SER A 58 11.52 15.78 0.36
N ILE A 59 11.52 14.52 -0.09
CA ILE A 59 10.49 13.57 0.28
C ILE A 59 10.65 13.37 1.79
N MET A 60 9.94 14.17 2.60
CA MET A 60 9.89 13.99 4.05
C MET A 60 8.78 13.00 4.36
N VAL A 61 9.15 11.73 4.46
CA VAL A 61 8.39 10.73 5.21
C VAL A 61 8.56 11.10 6.69
N THR A 62 7.58 11.81 7.26
CA THR A 62 7.53 12.04 8.72
C THR A 62 7.19 10.73 9.40
N SER A 63 8.22 10.05 9.91
CA SER A 63 8.10 9.04 10.94
C SER A 63 8.13 9.73 12.31
N GLU A 64 7.07 9.54 13.11
CA GLU A 64 7.09 9.31 14.57
C GLU A 64 5.76 9.71 15.26
N SER A 65 5.04 8.67 15.73
CA SER A 65 4.15 8.53 16.92
C SER A 65 3.00 9.51 17.25
N PRO A 66 1.91 9.00 17.88
CA PRO A 66 0.61 9.66 17.91
C PRO A 66 0.41 10.52 19.16
N SER A 67 0.05 11.78 18.98
CA SER A 67 -0.54 12.63 20.02
C SER A 67 -1.47 13.67 19.39
N THR A 68 -2.76 13.34 19.39
CA THR A 68 -3.94 14.23 19.51
C THR A 68 -3.95 15.64 18.90
N VAL A 69 -5.08 15.88 18.21
CA VAL A 69 -5.76 17.12 17.80
C VAL A 69 -5.51 17.53 16.33
N TYR A 70 -6.57 17.34 15.53
CA TYR A 70 -6.80 17.86 14.19
C TYR A 70 -5.93 19.08 13.82
N SER A 71 -4.85 18.84 13.08
CA SER A 71 -4.20 19.89 12.30
C SER A 71 -4.32 19.52 10.84
N ALA A 72 -5.13 20.32 10.15
CA ALA A 72 -5.16 20.38 8.70
C ALA A 72 -3.72 20.54 8.18
N THR A 73 -3.44 19.84 7.08
CA THR A 73 -2.31 20.00 6.16
C THR A 73 -1.62 21.37 6.26
N THR A 74 -0.65 21.46 7.16
CA THR A 74 0.26 22.60 7.26
C THR A 74 1.67 22.03 7.29
N THR A 75 2.34 22.11 6.15
CA THR A 75 3.79 22.06 6.08
C THR A 75 4.33 23.12 7.06
N SER A 76 5.02 22.67 8.11
CA SER A 76 5.49 23.49 9.24
C SER A 76 6.68 24.40 8.93
N SER A 77 6.69 25.02 7.75
CA SER A 77 7.61 26.09 7.35
C SER A 77 6.95 27.13 6.44
N GLY A 78 5.67 27.44 6.69
CA GLY A 78 4.90 28.39 5.90
C GLY A 78 5.52 29.78 5.86
N THR A 79 5.71 30.31 4.66
CA THR A 79 6.07 31.72 4.46
C THR A 79 4.99 32.62 5.06
N ALA A 80 5.32 33.85 5.44
CA ALA A 80 4.36 34.82 6.00
C ALA A 80 3.09 34.99 5.15
N PHE A 81 3.19 34.77 3.84
CA PHE A 81 2.07 34.75 2.90
C PHE A 81 1.11 33.58 3.13
N GLU A 82 1.62 32.35 3.26
CA GLU A 82 0.82 31.14 3.42
C GLU A 82 0.05 31.16 4.73
N ILE A 83 0.71 31.54 5.83
CA ILE A 83 0.05 31.69 7.14
C ILE A 83 -1.15 32.65 7.05
N LEU A 84 -0.99 33.76 6.34
CA LEU A 84 -2.02 34.77 6.18
C LEU A 84 -3.19 34.27 5.31
N ARG A 85 -2.88 33.54 4.22
CA ARG A 85 -3.87 32.91 3.35
C ARG A 85 -4.66 31.84 4.10
N ASP A 86 -3.97 30.94 4.79
CA ASP A 86 -4.58 29.80 5.45
C ASP A 86 -5.46 30.27 6.62
N THR A 87 -5.04 31.32 7.34
CA THR A 87 -5.86 31.97 8.37
C THR A 87 -7.12 32.63 7.80
N ALA A 88 -7.01 33.30 6.65
CA ALA A 88 -8.18 33.88 5.98
C ALA A 88 -9.16 32.79 5.52
N ILE A 89 -8.65 31.68 4.98
CA ILE A 89 -9.45 30.53 4.54
C ILE A 89 -10.13 29.84 5.73
N GLU A 90 -9.41 29.64 6.83
CA GLU A 90 -9.99 29.04 8.04
C GLU A 90 -11.16 29.86 8.57
N ASN A 91 -10.98 31.18 8.67
CA ASN A 91 -12.03 32.08 9.12
C ASN A 91 -13.18 32.21 8.11
N LEU A 92 -12.89 32.07 6.81
CA LEU A 92 -13.92 31.98 5.77
C LEU A 92 -14.78 30.72 5.96
N CYS A 93 -14.16 29.57 6.23
CA CYS A 93 -14.89 28.34 6.54
C CYS A 93 -15.75 28.49 7.81
N ARG A 94 -15.24 29.14 8.86
CA ARG A 94 -16.02 29.46 10.07
C ARG A 94 -17.21 30.36 9.76
N ALA A 95 -17.00 31.42 8.98
CA ALA A 95 -18.04 32.35 8.59
C ALA A 95 -19.12 31.69 7.71
N LEU A 96 -18.73 30.83 6.77
CA LEU A 96 -19.66 30.03 5.95
C LEU A 96 -20.49 29.06 6.81
N LYS A 97 -19.86 28.38 7.78
CA LYS A 97 -20.58 27.53 8.75
C LYS A 97 -21.63 28.32 9.53
N ALA A 98 -21.27 29.49 10.03
CA ALA A 98 -22.21 30.35 10.76
C ALA A 98 -23.32 30.89 9.85
N GLY A 99 -22.99 31.24 8.60
CA GLY A 99 -23.95 31.72 7.60
C GLY A 99 -25.03 30.70 7.25
N LEU A 100 -24.71 29.40 7.28
CA LEU A 100 -25.67 28.32 7.05
C LEU A 100 -26.84 28.30 8.03
N HIS A 101 -26.71 28.92 9.22
CA HIS A 101 -27.82 29.06 10.16
C HIS A 101 -28.92 30.01 9.67
N ASN A 102 -28.55 31.02 8.87
CA ASN A 102 -29.47 32.04 8.38
C ASN A 102 -29.84 31.85 6.90
N ASP A 103 -28.91 31.37 6.09
CA ASP A 103 -29.12 31.12 4.67
C ASP A 103 -28.50 29.77 4.26
N THR A 104 -29.37 28.83 3.90
CA THR A 104 -28.97 27.49 3.45
C THR A 104 -28.24 27.49 2.11
N HIS A 105 -28.34 28.58 1.33
CA HIS A 105 -27.70 28.73 0.03
C HIS A 105 -26.42 29.57 0.08
N CYS A 106 -25.98 30.04 1.25
CA CYS A 106 -24.83 30.94 1.37
C CYS A 106 -23.54 30.35 0.76
N VAL A 107 -23.33 29.03 0.91
CA VAL A 107 -22.20 28.31 0.32
C VAL A 107 -22.28 28.32 -1.20
N GLN A 108 -23.46 28.07 -1.77
CA GLN A 108 -23.65 28.05 -3.22
C GLN A 108 -23.51 29.47 -3.82
N ALA A 109 -23.99 30.49 -3.11
CA ALA A 109 -23.78 31.89 -3.48
C ALA A 109 -22.29 32.27 -3.46
N PHE A 110 -21.54 31.81 -2.45
CA PHE A 110 -20.09 31.98 -2.38
C PHE A 110 -19.38 31.29 -3.55
N LEU A 111 -19.71 30.02 -3.85
CA LEU A 111 -19.12 29.28 -4.97
C LEU A 111 -19.38 29.97 -6.31
N ALA A 112 -20.60 30.44 -6.56
CA ALA A 112 -20.95 31.20 -7.76
C ALA A 112 -20.17 32.53 -7.86
N SER A 113 -20.04 33.24 -6.73
CA SER A 113 -19.29 34.50 -6.65
C SER A 113 -17.80 34.32 -6.97
N VAL A 114 -17.16 33.31 -6.37
CA VAL A 114 -15.75 33.00 -6.62
C VAL A 114 -15.51 32.53 -8.05
N SER A 115 -16.41 31.70 -8.60
CA SER A 115 -16.33 31.25 -10.00
C SER A 115 -16.41 32.43 -10.99
N ASN A 116 -17.35 33.35 -10.78
CA ASN A 116 -17.50 34.56 -11.60
C ASN A 116 -16.24 35.44 -11.53
N ARG A 117 -15.68 35.62 -10.34
CA ARG A 117 -14.50 36.47 -10.15
C ARG A 117 -13.26 35.86 -10.80
N LEU A 118 -13.10 34.55 -10.69
CA LEU A 118 -12.01 33.83 -11.35
C LEU A 118 -12.07 34.02 -12.88
N TYR A 119 -13.24 33.86 -13.49
CA TYR A 119 -13.43 34.08 -14.94
C TYR A 119 -13.08 35.52 -15.38
N GLN A 120 -13.37 36.51 -14.53
CA GLN A 120 -12.99 37.91 -14.81
C GLN A 120 -11.48 38.15 -14.67
N ALA A 121 -10.83 37.49 -13.70
CA ALA A 121 -9.40 37.65 -13.43
C ALA A 121 -8.50 37.05 -14.52
N GLU A 122 -8.97 36.02 -15.23
CA GLU A 122 -8.25 35.40 -16.36
C GLU A 122 -7.98 36.34 -17.55
N LYS A 123 -8.58 37.53 -17.57
CA LYS A 123 -8.30 38.57 -18.56
C LYS A 123 -7.06 39.42 -18.20
N SER A 124 -6.40 39.20 -17.05
CA SER A 124 -5.27 39.98 -16.52
C SER A 124 -4.08 39.07 -16.14
N ASP A 125 -2.94 39.16 -16.83
CA ASP A 125 -1.87 38.14 -16.86
C ASP A 125 -1.22 37.77 -15.50
N MET A 126 -0.91 38.73 -14.61
CA MET A 126 -0.14 38.43 -13.37
C MET A 126 -1.03 38.31 -12.12
N GLU A 127 -2.15 39.03 -12.07
CA GLU A 127 -3.14 38.91 -10.98
C GLU A 127 -3.90 37.58 -11.06
N SER A 128 -4.09 37.05 -12.28
CA SER A 128 -4.80 35.80 -12.53
C SER A 128 -4.23 34.61 -11.75
N THR A 129 -2.90 34.40 -11.74
CA THR A 129 -2.32 33.18 -11.14
C THR A 129 -2.47 33.13 -9.62
N LEU A 130 -2.28 34.27 -8.93
CA LEU A 130 -2.44 34.34 -7.47
C LEU A 130 -3.91 34.15 -7.07
N VAL A 131 -4.81 34.80 -7.80
CA VAL A 131 -6.25 34.68 -7.58
C VAL A 131 -6.72 33.24 -7.80
N SER A 132 -6.28 32.59 -8.87
CA SER A 132 -6.57 31.18 -9.14
C SER A 132 -6.03 30.26 -8.05
N THR A 133 -4.80 30.49 -7.59
CA THR A 133 -4.18 29.71 -6.52
C THR A 133 -4.97 29.82 -5.22
N ASN A 134 -5.24 31.04 -4.75
CA ASN A 134 -6.01 31.27 -3.53
C ASN A 134 -7.43 30.70 -3.64
N THR A 135 -8.04 30.82 -4.81
CA THR A 135 -9.37 30.26 -5.09
C THR A 135 -9.37 28.74 -4.95
N ILE A 136 -8.42 28.04 -5.58
CA ILE A 136 -8.37 26.57 -5.54
C ILE A 136 -8.12 26.07 -4.12
N VAL A 137 -7.19 26.67 -3.37
CA VAL A 137 -6.95 26.31 -1.95
C VAL A 137 -8.18 26.59 -1.10
N ALA A 138 -8.80 27.77 -1.25
CA ALA A 138 -10.00 28.13 -0.49
C ALA A 138 -11.14 27.13 -0.76
N LEU A 139 -11.37 26.76 -2.03
CA LEU A 139 -12.39 25.78 -2.38
C LEU A 139 -12.09 24.39 -1.80
N GLY A 140 -10.85 23.92 -1.85
CA GLY A 140 -10.47 22.64 -1.24
C GLY A 140 -10.73 22.62 0.28
N HIS A 141 -10.32 23.68 0.99
CA HIS A 141 -10.58 23.80 2.43
C HIS A 141 -12.07 23.94 2.76
N VAL A 142 -12.84 24.67 1.95
CA VAL A 142 -14.29 24.77 2.10
C VAL A 142 -14.94 23.41 1.92
N ALA A 143 -14.52 22.62 0.91
CA ALA A 143 -15.01 21.26 0.70
C ALA A 143 -14.78 20.37 1.94
N VAL A 144 -13.58 20.43 2.52
CA VAL A 144 -13.22 19.66 3.73
C VAL A 144 -14.00 20.14 4.96
N ALA A 145 -14.02 21.46 5.20
CA ALA A 145 -14.62 22.04 6.40
C ALA A 145 -16.15 21.89 6.42
N LEU A 146 -16.79 21.92 5.25
CA LEU A 146 -18.24 21.82 5.06
C LEU A 146 -18.66 20.48 4.44
N LYS A 147 -17.90 19.41 4.68
CA LYS A 147 -18.15 18.08 4.10
C LYS A 147 -19.56 17.52 4.34
N ASN A 148 -20.21 17.94 5.43
CA ASN A 148 -21.57 17.51 5.80
C ASN A 148 -22.67 18.37 5.17
N THR A 149 -22.32 19.46 4.48
CA THR A 149 -23.27 20.36 3.84
C THR A 149 -23.60 19.85 2.43
N PRO A 150 -24.87 19.53 2.13
CA PRO A 150 -25.28 18.93 0.86
C PRO A 150 -24.76 19.70 -0.36
N ARG A 151 -24.39 18.97 -1.42
CA ARG A 151 -23.90 19.50 -2.72
C ARG A 151 -22.59 20.29 -2.67
N THR A 152 -22.03 20.61 -1.50
CA THR A 152 -20.83 21.45 -1.40
C THR A 152 -19.62 20.78 -2.07
N MET A 153 -19.31 19.54 -1.68
CA MET A 153 -18.21 18.78 -2.28
C MET A 153 -18.44 18.48 -3.77
N GLU A 154 -19.68 18.15 -4.15
CA GLU A 154 -20.04 17.87 -5.56
C GLU A 154 -19.83 19.10 -6.44
N SER A 155 -20.30 20.29 -6.02
CA SER A 155 -20.12 21.54 -6.77
C SER A 155 -18.65 21.93 -6.90
N ILE A 156 -17.85 21.71 -5.85
CA ILE A 156 -16.42 22.00 -5.86
C ILE A 156 -15.66 21.00 -6.74
N LEU A 157 -16.04 19.71 -6.71
CA LEU A 157 -15.50 18.70 -7.61
C LEU A 157 -15.77 19.07 -9.08
N GLN A 158 -17.02 19.43 -9.42
CA GLN A 158 -17.38 19.87 -10.78
C GLN A 158 -16.55 21.08 -11.21
N PHE A 159 -16.34 22.04 -10.32
CA PHE A 159 -15.49 23.20 -10.58
C PHE A 159 -14.05 22.78 -10.88
N PHE A 160 -13.46 21.89 -10.07
CA PHE A 160 -12.12 21.37 -10.31
C PHE A 160 -12.02 20.59 -11.62
N GLN A 161 -13.00 19.75 -11.96
CA GLN A 161 -13.04 18.99 -13.21
C GLN A 161 -13.11 19.88 -14.46
N GLN A 162 -13.87 20.98 -14.40
CA GLN A 162 -13.96 21.94 -15.50
C GLN A 162 -12.64 22.70 -15.73
N ARG A 163 -11.85 22.90 -14.66
CA ARG A 163 -10.57 23.61 -14.73
C ARG A 163 -9.39 22.71 -15.06
N PHE A 164 -9.47 21.44 -14.69
CA PHE A 164 -8.36 20.51 -14.80
C PHE A 164 -7.92 20.30 -16.26
N CYS A 165 -6.66 20.61 -16.54
CA CYS A 165 -6.02 20.57 -17.85
C CYS A 165 -6.69 21.43 -18.93
N GLN A 166 -7.37 22.53 -18.56
CA GLN A 166 -8.06 23.43 -19.49
C GLN A 166 -7.76 24.92 -19.21
N PRO A 167 -6.61 25.47 -19.68
CA PRO A 167 -5.46 24.79 -20.30
C PRO A 167 -4.50 24.17 -19.27
N PRO A 168 -3.62 23.23 -19.66
CA PRO A 168 -2.65 22.61 -18.74
C PRO A 168 -1.72 23.63 -18.07
N SER A 169 -1.71 23.68 -16.74
CA SER A 169 -0.99 24.67 -15.95
C SER A 169 -0.46 24.11 -14.63
N ARG A 170 0.31 24.92 -13.88
CA ARG A 170 0.78 24.52 -12.53
C ARG A 170 -0.37 24.37 -11.53
N LEU A 171 -1.53 24.97 -11.81
CA LEU A 171 -2.72 24.86 -10.98
C LEU A 171 -3.27 23.44 -10.96
N ASP A 172 -3.01 22.62 -11.99
CA ASP A 172 -3.49 21.24 -12.04
C ASP A 172 -2.91 20.37 -10.93
N SER A 173 -1.65 20.62 -10.52
CA SER A 173 -1.04 19.92 -9.38
C SER A 173 -1.69 20.32 -8.06
N LEU A 174 -2.08 21.59 -7.93
CA LEU A 174 -2.80 22.08 -6.76
C LEU A 174 -4.22 21.51 -6.71
N ILE A 175 -4.91 21.42 -7.85
CA ILE A 175 -6.24 20.78 -7.94
C ILE A 175 -6.14 19.32 -7.45
N VAL A 176 -5.14 18.57 -7.92
CA VAL A 176 -4.92 17.17 -7.48
C VAL A 176 -4.71 17.08 -5.96
N ASP A 177 -3.89 17.95 -5.39
CA ASP A 177 -3.67 18.01 -3.94
C ASP A 177 -4.96 18.28 -3.15
N GLN A 178 -5.75 19.27 -3.58
CA GLN A 178 -7.03 19.59 -2.94
C GLN A 178 -8.07 18.46 -3.08
N LEU A 179 -8.09 17.76 -4.22
CA LEU A 179 -8.92 16.58 -4.40
C LEU A 179 -8.49 15.42 -3.48
N GLY A 180 -7.18 15.25 -3.25
CA GLY A 180 -6.66 14.32 -2.25
C GLY A 180 -7.15 14.64 -0.83
N CYS A 181 -7.12 15.92 -0.46
CA CYS A 181 -7.65 16.39 0.83
C CYS A 181 -9.17 16.12 0.97
N MET A 182 -9.94 16.28 -0.12
CA MET A 182 -11.37 15.98 -0.13
C MET A 182 -11.65 14.49 0.12
N VAL A 183 -10.82 13.58 -0.42
CA VAL A 183 -10.91 12.13 -0.18
C VAL A 183 -10.61 11.82 1.29
N ILE A 184 -9.53 12.37 1.84
CA ILE A 184 -9.13 12.16 3.25
C ILE A 184 -10.22 12.65 4.22
N ALA A 185 -10.90 13.74 3.89
CA ALA A 185 -11.91 14.35 4.76
C ALA A 185 -13.15 13.47 4.99
N LYS A 186 -13.37 12.40 4.22
CA LYS A 186 -14.54 11.51 4.34
C LYS A 186 -15.87 12.26 4.30
N GLY A 187 -16.15 12.92 3.19
CA GLY A 187 -17.47 13.50 2.93
C GLY A 187 -18.34 12.55 2.12
N ASP A 188 -18.78 13.00 0.95
CA ASP A 188 -19.66 12.26 0.06
C ASP A 188 -18.92 11.09 -0.63
N LEU A 189 -19.48 9.87 -0.53
CA LEU A 189 -18.92 8.68 -1.16
C LEU A 189 -18.88 8.82 -2.69
N SER A 190 -19.86 9.49 -3.31
CA SER A 190 -19.88 9.70 -4.76
C SER A 190 -18.70 10.55 -5.23
N VAL A 191 -18.33 11.57 -4.44
CA VAL A 191 -17.17 12.42 -4.69
C VAL A 191 -15.88 11.62 -4.52
N HIS A 192 -15.78 10.80 -3.47
CA HIS A 192 -14.65 9.90 -3.27
C HIS A 192 -14.42 8.98 -4.47
N GLU A 193 -15.48 8.32 -4.95
CA GLU A 193 -15.42 7.44 -6.12
C GLU A 193 -14.94 8.15 -7.38
N GLU A 194 -15.49 9.32 -7.66
CA GLU A 194 -15.16 10.07 -8.87
C GLU A 194 -13.71 10.59 -8.84
N VAL A 195 -13.22 11.04 -7.67
CA VAL A 195 -11.81 11.45 -7.51
C VAL A 195 -10.86 10.28 -7.69
N MET A 196 -11.14 9.13 -7.04
CA MET A 196 -10.29 7.95 -7.16
C MET A 196 -10.27 7.40 -8.60
N LYS A 197 -11.41 7.45 -9.29
CA LYS A 197 -11.50 7.12 -10.72
C LYS A 197 -10.67 8.08 -11.57
N MET A 198 -10.70 9.38 -11.27
CA MET A 198 -9.87 10.36 -11.96
C MET A 198 -8.37 10.11 -11.74
N PHE A 199 -7.94 9.82 -10.50
CA PHE A 199 -6.54 9.48 -10.20
C PHE A 199 -6.08 8.20 -10.90
N THR A 200 -6.94 7.19 -10.95
CA THR A 200 -6.69 5.94 -11.70
C THR A 200 -6.51 6.24 -13.18
N MET A 201 -7.43 7.01 -13.79
CA MET A 201 -7.36 7.41 -15.19
C MET A 201 -6.07 8.17 -15.51
N ILE A 202 -5.71 9.18 -14.71
CA ILE A 202 -4.49 9.98 -14.91
C ILE A 202 -3.24 9.10 -14.81
N THR A 203 -3.18 8.21 -13.81
CA THR A 203 -2.02 7.33 -13.60
C THR A 203 -1.83 6.37 -14.78
N VAL A 204 -2.93 5.80 -15.28
CA VAL A 204 -2.92 4.88 -16.42
C VAL A 204 -2.57 5.62 -17.72
N GLU A 205 -3.24 6.73 -18.03
CA GLU A 205 -3.01 7.46 -19.27
C GLU A 205 -1.64 8.14 -19.34
N SER A 206 -1.11 8.61 -18.21
CA SER A 206 0.25 9.17 -18.14
C SER A 206 1.32 8.11 -18.40
N SER A 207 1.07 6.87 -18.00
CA SER A 207 1.93 5.71 -18.19
C SER A 207 1.95 5.16 -19.63
N SER A 208 0.99 5.57 -20.46
CA SER A 208 0.87 5.11 -21.85
C SER A 208 1.96 5.72 -22.75
N ALA A 209 2.78 4.86 -23.36
CA ALA A 209 3.81 5.24 -24.33
C ALA A 209 3.25 5.89 -25.61
N TYR A 210 1.98 5.63 -25.94
CA TYR A 210 1.32 6.15 -27.15
C TYR A 210 0.96 7.64 -27.07
N ASN A 211 1.01 8.22 -25.86
CA ASN A 211 0.75 9.64 -25.66
C ASN A 211 2.01 10.50 -25.87
N VAL A 212 3.17 9.91 -26.23
CA VAL A 212 4.39 10.66 -26.57
C VAL A 212 4.20 11.30 -27.94
N GLY A 213 4.01 12.62 -27.99
CA GLY A 213 3.77 13.36 -29.23
C GLY A 213 2.30 13.42 -29.66
N SER A 214 1.34 13.06 -28.79
CA SER A 214 -0.08 13.27 -29.06
C SER A 214 -0.39 14.76 -29.18
N ALA A 215 -1.17 15.15 -30.20
CA ALA A 215 -1.67 16.51 -30.37
C ALA A 215 -2.75 16.90 -29.34
N ASP A 216 -3.20 15.96 -28.50
CA ASP A 216 -4.16 16.19 -27.44
C ASP A 216 -3.49 16.82 -26.22
N GLU A 217 -3.64 18.14 -26.07
CA GLU A 217 -3.07 18.93 -24.96
C GLU A 217 -3.47 18.40 -23.59
N ARG A 218 -4.66 17.78 -23.47
CA ARG A 218 -5.16 17.23 -22.20
C ARG A 218 -4.34 16.04 -21.72
N LYS A 219 -3.97 15.15 -22.64
CA LYS A 219 -3.13 13.96 -22.36
C LYS A 219 -1.69 14.33 -22.04
N GLN A 220 -1.18 15.42 -22.64
CA GLN A 220 0.10 16.00 -22.24
C GLN A 220 0.05 16.57 -20.82
N GLY A 221 -1.09 17.16 -20.43
CA GLY A 221 -1.37 17.61 -19.06
C GLY A 221 -1.23 16.49 -18.02
N TYR A 222 -1.79 15.30 -18.28
CA TYR A 222 -1.75 14.17 -17.35
C TYR A 222 -0.34 13.71 -16.98
N ARG A 223 0.63 13.83 -17.88
CA ARG A 223 2.04 13.52 -17.58
C ARG A 223 2.70 14.53 -16.65
N LYS A 224 2.29 15.80 -16.71
CA LYS A 224 2.84 16.85 -15.84
C LYS A 224 2.36 16.70 -14.40
N VAL A 225 1.20 16.07 -14.19
CA VAL A 225 0.57 15.88 -12.87
C VAL A 225 0.64 14.45 -12.35
N SER A 226 1.25 13.52 -13.07
CA SER A 226 1.34 12.11 -12.64
C SER A 226 1.99 11.99 -11.27
N LEU A 227 3.11 12.68 -11.04
CA LEU A 227 3.78 12.71 -9.74
C LEU A 227 2.89 13.33 -8.66
N SER A 228 2.15 14.39 -8.97
CA SER A 228 1.20 15.02 -8.05
C SER A 228 0.10 14.05 -7.63
N VAL A 229 -0.38 13.21 -8.55
CA VAL A 229 -1.37 12.15 -8.26
C VAL A 229 -0.77 11.06 -7.38
N ILE A 230 0.46 10.63 -7.64
CA ILE A 230 1.16 9.65 -6.78
C ILE A 230 1.34 10.20 -5.36
N ASN A 231 1.74 11.47 -5.22
CA ASN A 231 1.86 12.13 -3.92
C ASN A 231 0.50 12.24 -3.21
N ALA A 232 -0.57 12.59 -3.93
CA ALA A 232 -1.91 12.61 -3.37
C ALA A 232 -2.36 11.22 -2.90
N LEU A 233 -2.08 10.17 -3.67
CA LEU A 233 -2.35 8.78 -3.26
C LEU A 233 -1.53 8.36 -2.03
N ALA A 234 -0.27 8.81 -1.92
CA ALA A 234 0.56 8.57 -0.74
C ALA A 234 0.00 9.27 0.51
N ASN A 235 -0.44 10.52 0.38
CA ASN A 235 -1.11 11.26 1.46
C ASN A 235 -2.43 10.57 1.87
N ILE A 236 -3.24 10.15 0.90
CA ILE A 236 -4.46 9.37 1.17
C ILE A 236 -4.10 8.07 1.92
N ALA A 237 -3.08 7.32 1.49
CA ALA A 237 -2.63 6.12 2.17
C ALA A 237 -2.16 6.39 3.61
N ALA A 238 -1.49 7.52 3.85
CA ALA A 238 -0.98 7.92 5.15
C ALA A 238 -2.09 8.36 6.12
N ASP A 239 -3.11 9.07 5.63
CA ASP A 239 -4.07 9.79 6.48
C ASP A 239 -5.49 9.22 6.47
N LEU A 240 -5.85 8.35 5.51
CA LEU A 240 -7.20 7.77 5.44
C LEU A 240 -7.48 6.92 6.69
N GLU A 241 -8.48 7.30 7.46
CA GLU A 241 -8.92 6.56 8.65
C GLU A 241 -9.91 5.44 8.29
N GLY A 242 -10.14 4.51 9.20
CA GLY A 242 -11.18 3.46 9.06
C GLY A 242 -10.71 2.19 8.36
N GLU A 243 -10.96 1.04 8.97
CA GLU A 243 -10.49 -0.27 8.47
C GLU A 243 -11.14 -0.65 7.14
N VAL A 244 -12.41 -0.31 6.93
CA VAL A 244 -13.14 -0.67 5.71
C VAL A 244 -12.58 0.13 4.53
N GLU A 245 -12.40 1.43 4.72
CA GLU A 245 -11.87 2.37 3.73
C GLU A 245 -10.41 2.06 3.40
N GLN A 246 -9.59 1.72 4.39
CA GLN A 246 -8.21 1.26 4.17
C GLN A 246 -8.16 -0.04 3.35
N ASN A 247 -9.01 -1.01 3.66
CA ASN A 247 -9.10 -2.25 2.89
C ASN A 247 -9.56 -2.00 1.45
N GLU A 248 -10.51 -1.10 1.24
CA GLU A 248 -10.98 -0.71 -0.08
C GLU A 248 -9.91 0.01 -0.88
N LEU A 249 -9.19 0.95 -0.26
CA LEU A 249 -8.04 1.62 -0.86
C LEU A 249 -6.94 0.62 -1.25
N LEU A 250 -6.64 -0.35 -0.37
CA LEU A 250 -5.66 -1.40 -0.67
C LEU A 250 -6.04 -2.19 -1.92
N VAL A 251 -7.31 -2.60 -2.03
CA VAL A 251 -7.82 -3.29 -3.23
C VAL A 251 -7.64 -2.42 -4.47
N ARG A 252 -7.98 -1.13 -4.40
CA ARG A 252 -7.83 -0.19 -5.54
C ARG A 252 -6.38 0.01 -5.94
N LEU A 253 -5.47 0.18 -4.99
CA LEU A 253 -4.05 0.38 -5.26
C LEU A 253 -3.41 -0.86 -5.91
N LEU A 254 -3.75 -2.06 -5.41
CA LEU A 254 -3.30 -3.30 -6.02
C LEU A 254 -3.90 -3.51 -7.42
N GLU A 255 -5.17 -3.15 -7.63
CA GLU A 255 -5.81 -3.18 -8.95
C GLU A 255 -5.14 -2.23 -9.93
N LEU A 256 -4.85 -1.01 -9.49
CA LEU A 256 -4.11 -0.03 -10.28
C LEU A 256 -2.72 -0.55 -10.64
N PHE A 257 -2.00 -1.15 -9.69
CA PHE A 257 -0.69 -1.76 -9.92
C PHE A 257 -0.76 -2.86 -11.00
N VAL A 258 -1.72 -3.78 -10.88
CA VAL A 258 -1.94 -4.85 -11.87
C VAL A 258 -2.36 -4.28 -13.22
N GLN A 259 -3.21 -3.26 -13.25
CA GLN A 259 -3.63 -2.59 -14.48
C GLN A 259 -2.45 -1.95 -15.22
N LEU A 260 -1.57 -1.23 -14.51
CA LEU A 260 -0.35 -0.67 -15.07
C LEU A 260 0.57 -1.77 -15.62
N GLY A 261 0.69 -2.91 -14.91
CA GLY A 261 1.42 -4.09 -15.39
C GLY A 261 0.90 -4.64 -16.72
N LEU A 262 -0.43 -4.70 -16.88
CA LEU A 262 -1.08 -5.14 -18.11
C LEU A 262 -0.90 -4.13 -19.25
N GLU A 263 -0.96 -2.83 -18.97
CA GLU A 263 -0.74 -1.78 -19.97
C GLU A 263 0.71 -1.74 -20.46
N GLY A 264 1.68 -1.88 -19.55
CA GLY A 264 3.10 -1.99 -19.90
C GLY A 264 3.36 -3.13 -20.89
N LYS A 265 2.70 -4.28 -20.69
CA LYS A 265 2.77 -5.41 -21.62
C LYS A 265 2.18 -5.08 -23.00
N ARG A 266 0.97 -4.51 -23.05
CA ARG A 266 0.32 -4.11 -24.32
C ARG A 266 1.13 -3.06 -25.09
N ALA A 267 1.86 -2.20 -24.38
CA ALA A 267 2.79 -1.25 -25.00
C ALA A 267 4.03 -1.95 -25.58
N SER A 268 4.60 -2.90 -24.84
CA SER A 268 5.80 -3.66 -25.25
C SER A 268 5.58 -4.55 -26.49
N GLU A 269 4.38 -5.14 -26.63
CA GLU A 269 4.02 -5.99 -27.77
C GLU A 269 3.95 -5.24 -29.12
N ARG A 270 3.80 -3.90 -29.10
CA ARG A 270 3.62 -3.09 -30.32
C ARG A 270 4.77 -2.11 -30.60
N ALA A 271 5.75 -1.99 -29.70
CA ALA A 271 6.91 -1.10 -29.84
C ALA A 271 8.15 -1.82 -30.42
N PRO A 272 9.05 -1.11 -31.14
CA PRO A 272 10.35 -1.64 -31.57
C PRO A 272 11.26 -1.97 -30.36
N ALA A 273 12.16 -2.94 -30.56
CA ALA A 273 12.90 -3.65 -29.50
C ALA A 273 13.74 -2.80 -28.54
N THR A 274 14.08 -1.56 -28.89
CA THR A 274 15.03 -0.70 -28.16
C THR A 274 14.44 0.08 -26.99
N PHE A 275 13.12 0.05 -26.79
CA PHE A 275 12.41 0.79 -25.71
C PHE A 275 11.84 -0.11 -24.59
N LYS A 276 12.18 -1.41 -24.63
CA LYS A 276 11.47 -2.45 -23.89
C LYS A 276 12.05 -2.64 -22.49
N ALA A 277 11.16 -2.69 -21.49
CA ALA A 277 11.36 -2.95 -20.06
C ALA A 277 11.51 -1.74 -19.10
N SER A 278 12.28 -0.69 -19.41
CA SER A 278 12.58 0.35 -18.39
C SER A 278 11.41 1.31 -18.09
N SER A 279 10.63 1.73 -19.09
CA SER A 279 9.55 2.70 -18.89
C SER A 279 8.32 2.11 -18.19
N SER A 280 7.94 0.86 -18.48
CA SER A 280 6.76 0.24 -17.86
C SER A 280 7.03 -0.11 -16.41
N ALA A 281 8.17 -0.71 -16.11
CA ALA A 281 8.51 -1.08 -14.73
C ALA A 281 8.69 0.17 -13.85
N GLY A 282 9.24 1.27 -14.37
CA GLY A 282 9.28 2.54 -13.65
C GLY A 282 7.89 3.03 -13.20
N ASN A 283 6.89 2.93 -14.09
CA ASN A 283 5.51 3.34 -13.80
C ASN A 283 4.79 2.43 -12.79
N LEU A 284 5.14 1.15 -12.71
CA LEU A 284 4.63 0.27 -11.64
C LEU A 284 5.30 0.58 -10.31
N GLY A 285 6.62 0.74 -10.32
CA GLY A 285 7.44 0.87 -9.12
C GLY A 285 7.05 2.06 -8.23
N VAL A 286 6.58 3.17 -8.83
CA VAL A 286 6.12 4.35 -8.07
C VAL A 286 4.93 4.09 -7.15
N LEU A 287 4.16 3.01 -7.36
CA LEU A 287 3.06 2.63 -6.48
C LEU A 287 3.50 1.76 -5.29
N ILE A 288 4.70 1.16 -5.34
CA ILE A 288 5.21 0.32 -4.25
C ILE A 288 5.29 1.11 -2.93
N PRO A 289 5.88 2.33 -2.88
CA PRO A 289 5.88 3.14 -1.67
C PRO A 289 4.47 3.48 -1.18
N VAL A 290 3.53 3.78 -2.08
CA VAL A 290 2.14 4.11 -1.73
C VAL A 290 1.44 2.94 -1.04
N ILE A 291 1.58 1.73 -1.60
CA ILE A 291 1.00 0.50 -1.03
C ILE A 291 1.63 0.19 0.33
N SER A 292 2.95 0.36 0.45
CA SER A 292 3.67 0.14 1.70
C SER A 292 3.22 1.10 2.81
N VAL A 293 3.10 2.41 2.52
CA VAL A 293 2.60 3.42 3.47
C VAL A 293 1.24 3.03 4.05
N LEU A 294 0.32 2.53 3.21
CA LEU A 294 -0.97 2.03 3.67
C LEU A 294 -0.82 0.78 4.56
N LEU A 295 -0.05 -0.22 4.10
CA LEU A 295 0.10 -1.50 4.80
C LEU A 295 0.80 -1.38 6.16
N ARG A 296 1.69 -0.40 6.36
CA ARG A 296 2.29 -0.09 7.67
C ARG A 296 1.23 0.14 8.74
N ARG A 297 0.11 0.77 8.37
CA ARG A 297 -0.99 1.13 9.25
C ARG A 297 -1.98 -0.02 9.47
N MET A 298 -1.84 -1.12 8.75
CA MET A 298 -2.74 -2.27 8.79
C MET A 298 -2.10 -3.46 9.54
N PRO A 299 -2.91 -4.33 10.17
CA PRO A 299 -2.42 -5.61 10.69
C PRO A 299 -2.01 -6.55 9.55
N PRO A 300 -1.14 -7.54 9.80
CA PRO A 300 -0.82 -8.58 8.82
C PRO A 300 -2.07 -9.31 8.32
N ILE A 301 -2.15 -9.58 7.01
CA ILE A 301 -3.34 -10.11 6.37
C ILE A 301 -3.31 -11.64 6.39
N SER A 302 -4.00 -12.27 7.35
CA SER A 302 -3.94 -13.74 7.54
C SER A 302 -5.07 -14.55 6.88
N ASN A 303 -6.16 -13.92 6.43
CA ASN A 303 -7.25 -14.61 5.72
C ASN A 303 -7.97 -13.67 4.73
N PRO A 304 -7.31 -13.31 3.61
CA PRO A 304 -7.90 -12.38 2.65
C PRO A 304 -9.11 -12.98 1.92
N LYS A 305 -10.05 -12.11 1.52
CA LYS A 305 -11.11 -12.46 0.56
C LYS A 305 -10.45 -12.92 -0.77
N PRO A 306 -11.09 -13.80 -1.56
CA PRO A 306 -10.50 -14.34 -2.81
C PRO A 306 -9.96 -13.28 -3.77
N ARG A 307 -10.68 -12.16 -3.96
CA ARG A 307 -10.23 -11.04 -4.80
C ARG A 307 -8.91 -10.44 -4.33
N LEU A 308 -8.79 -10.17 -3.03
CA LEU A 308 -7.58 -9.58 -2.45
C LEU A 308 -6.40 -10.56 -2.51
N LEU A 309 -6.63 -11.85 -2.25
CA LEU A 309 -5.62 -12.89 -2.40
C LEU A 309 -5.04 -12.94 -3.81
N LYS A 310 -5.92 -12.89 -4.82
CA LYS A 310 -5.52 -12.85 -6.22
C LYS A 310 -4.66 -11.62 -6.52
N LEU A 311 -5.08 -10.45 -6.05
CA LEU A 311 -4.36 -9.19 -6.26
C LEU A 311 -2.96 -9.21 -5.64
N PHE A 312 -2.80 -9.74 -4.43
CA PHE A 312 -1.47 -9.92 -3.83
C PHE A 312 -0.60 -10.88 -4.62
N ARG A 313 -1.17 -11.99 -5.11
CA ARG A 313 -0.44 -12.91 -5.97
C ARG A 313 0.03 -12.21 -7.25
N ASP A 314 -0.86 -11.51 -7.94
CA ASP A 314 -0.52 -10.78 -9.16
C ASP A 314 0.54 -9.68 -8.89
N PHE A 315 0.43 -8.97 -7.77
CA PHE A 315 1.43 -8.00 -7.31
C PHE A 315 2.83 -8.62 -7.17
N TRP A 316 2.94 -9.75 -6.45
CA TRP A 316 4.23 -10.42 -6.25
C TRP A 316 4.80 -10.99 -7.55
N LEU A 317 3.94 -11.54 -8.43
CA LEU A 317 4.35 -12.01 -9.75
C LEU A 317 4.95 -10.86 -10.59
N TYR A 318 4.30 -9.69 -10.60
CA TYR A 318 4.85 -8.51 -11.27
C TYR A 318 6.14 -8.02 -10.62
N CYS A 319 6.27 -8.07 -9.29
CA CYS A 319 7.50 -7.68 -8.61
C CYS A 319 8.69 -8.55 -9.01
N VAL A 320 8.48 -9.86 -9.18
CA VAL A 320 9.50 -10.77 -9.69
C VAL A 320 9.84 -10.46 -11.15
N VAL A 321 8.82 -10.37 -12.01
CA VAL A 321 9.02 -10.20 -13.47
C VAL A 321 9.66 -8.86 -13.81
N MET A 322 9.33 -7.80 -13.08
CA MET A 322 9.93 -6.48 -13.27
C MET A 322 11.26 -6.30 -12.50
N GLY A 323 11.69 -7.31 -11.74
CA GLY A 323 12.96 -7.29 -11.02
C GLY A 323 12.98 -6.38 -9.78
N PHE A 324 11.83 -6.00 -9.23
CA PHE A 324 11.77 -5.21 -7.99
C PHE A 324 12.28 -5.99 -6.77
N THR A 325 12.26 -7.33 -6.82
CA THR A 325 12.74 -8.20 -5.74
C THR A 325 14.26 -8.40 -5.71
N SER A 326 15.00 -7.80 -6.65
CA SER A 326 16.45 -7.93 -6.78
C SER A 326 17.18 -6.76 -6.14
N GLU A 327 18.23 -7.05 -5.35
CA GLU A 327 19.12 -6.04 -4.74
C GLU A 327 20.17 -5.50 -5.73
N THR A 328 20.12 -5.89 -7.01
CA THR A 328 21.15 -5.62 -8.03
C THR A 328 21.21 -4.16 -8.52
N GLY A 329 20.57 -3.21 -7.84
CA GLY A 329 20.66 -1.77 -8.13
C GLY A 329 19.95 -1.30 -9.40
N LEU A 330 19.07 -2.13 -9.99
CA LEU A 330 18.30 -1.75 -11.19
C LEU A 330 17.26 -0.66 -10.91
N TRP A 331 16.70 -0.67 -9.70
CA TRP A 331 15.63 0.21 -9.26
C TRP A 331 16.05 1.03 -8.04
N PRO A 332 15.36 2.16 -7.74
CA PRO A 332 15.58 2.91 -6.52
C PRO A 332 15.55 1.97 -5.30
N GLN A 333 16.58 2.07 -4.45
CA GLN A 333 16.71 1.21 -3.27
C GLN A 333 15.50 1.33 -2.34
N GLU A 334 14.91 2.54 -2.27
CA GLU A 334 13.67 2.79 -1.55
C GLU A 334 12.57 1.80 -1.93
N TRP A 335 12.37 1.48 -3.21
CA TRP A 335 11.32 0.53 -3.61
C TRP A 335 11.54 -0.87 -3.05
N PHE A 336 12.80 -1.31 -3.00
CA PHE A 336 13.15 -2.58 -2.38
C PHE A 336 12.94 -2.55 -0.86
N GLU A 337 13.30 -1.46 -0.19
CA GLU A 337 13.02 -1.26 1.24
C GLU A 337 11.51 -1.31 1.53
N GLU A 338 10.70 -0.67 0.68
CA GLU A 338 9.24 -0.68 0.80
C GLU A 338 8.64 -2.08 0.58
N LEU A 339 9.23 -2.92 -0.28
CA LEU A 339 8.80 -4.31 -0.46
C LEU A 339 8.97 -5.17 0.80
N LYS A 340 9.93 -4.84 1.68
CA LYS A 340 10.15 -5.57 2.95
C LYS A 340 8.95 -5.41 3.87
N GLU A 341 8.39 -4.20 3.94
CA GLU A 341 7.20 -3.91 4.72
C GLU A 341 5.96 -4.59 4.12
N ILE A 342 5.81 -4.53 2.79
CA ILE A 342 4.73 -5.23 2.08
C ILE A 342 4.81 -6.75 2.33
N ALA A 343 6.02 -7.33 2.36
CA ALA A 343 6.22 -8.75 2.65
C ALA A 343 5.75 -9.14 4.07
N ALA A 344 6.02 -8.29 5.06
CA ALA A 344 5.61 -8.51 6.45
C ALA A 344 4.08 -8.56 6.61
N LYS A 345 3.33 -7.86 5.75
CA LYS A 345 1.87 -7.74 5.82
C LYS A 345 1.11 -8.59 4.81
N SER A 346 1.76 -9.02 3.74
CA SER A 346 1.15 -9.81 2.66
C SER A 346 0.60 -11.14 3.17
N PRO A 347 -0.51 -11.64 2.62
CA PRO A 347 -0.99 -12.98 2.89
C PRO A 347 -0.10 -14.05 2.25
N LEU A 348 -0.32 -15.32 2.62
CA LEU A 348 0.28 -16.44 1.92
C LEU A 348 -0.27 -16.55 0.50
N LEU A 349 0.59 -16.85 -0.46
CA LEU A 349 0.26 -17.01 -1.87
C LEU A 349 -0.32 -18.41 -2.15
N VAL A 350 -1.22 -18.90 -1.30
CA VAL A 350 -1.90 -20.18 -1.50
C VAL A 350 -3.07 -20.04 -2.49
N SER A 351 -3.52 -21.16 -3.04
CA SER A 351 -4.59 -21.23 -4.03
C SER A 351 -5.84 -21.80 -3.37
N ARG A 352 -7.03 -21.28 -3.72
CA ARG A 352 -8.31 -21.87 -3.26
C ARG A 352 -8.84 -22.90 -4.24
N GLU A 353 -8.34 -22.88 -5.47
CA GLU A 353 -8.67 -23.82 -6.54
C GLU A 353 -7.45 -24.66 -6.90
N HIS A 354 -7.53 -25.47 -7.96
CA HIS A 354 -6.37 -26.17 -8.48
C HIS A 354 -5.27 -25.17 -8.91
N LEU A 355 -4.12 -25.22 -8.24
CA LEU A 355 -3.01 -24.28 -8.42
C LEU A 355 -2.62 -24.10 -9.90
N ARG A 356 -2.52 -25.21 -10.65
CA ARG A 356 -2.14 -25.17 -12.06
C ARG A 356 -3.13 -24.38 -12.93
N SER A 357 -4.44 -24.60 -12.78
CA SER A 357 -5.43 -23.86 -13.55
C SER A 357 -5.46 -22.40 -13.14
N GLU A 358 -5.29 -22.11 -11.85
CA GLU A 358 -5.29 -20.73 -11.37
C GLU A 358 -4.06 -19.95 -11.90
N LEU A 359 -2.87 -20.55 -11.89
CA LEU A 359 -1.67 -19.94 -12.44
C LEU A 359 -1.72 -19.80 -13.98
N GLN A 360 -2.36 -20.73 -14.67
CA GLN A 360 -2.39 -20.72 -16.14
C GLN A 360 -3.46 -19.78 -16.72
N TYR A 361 -4.64 -19.73 -16.12
CA TYR A 361 -5.79 -19.00 -16.68
C TYR A 361 -6.16 -17.73 -15.90
N ASN A 362 -5.81 -17.64 -14.61
CA ASN A 362 -6.17 -16.51 -13.74
C ASN A 362 -4.99 -15.61 -13.37
N SER A 363 -3.79 -15.89 -13.87
CA SER A 363 -2.62 -15.00 -13.68
C SER A 363 -2.77 -13.73 -14.52
N ALA A 364 -2.41 -12.58 -13.93
CA ALA A 364 -2.27 -11.34 -14.68
C ALA A 364 -1.27 -11.46 -15.84
N ILE A 365 -0.25 -12.33 -15.71
CA ILE A 365 0.78 -12.51 -16.73
C ILE A 365 0.53 -13.81 -17.52
N ARG A 366 -0.09 -13.66 -18.69
CA ARG A 366 -0.32 -14.79 -19.61
C ARG A 366 0.99 -15.34 -20.15
N SER A 367 1.15 -16.66 -20.05
CA SER A 367 2.36 -17.41 -20.45
C SER A 367 2.61 -17.38 -21.97
N ASP A 368 1.56 -17.20 -22.77
CA ASP A 368 1.62 -17.38 -24.24
C ASP A 368 2.41 -16.30 -24.99
N ALA A 369 2.69 -15.17 -24.32
CA ALA A 369 3.43 -14.04 -24.92
C ALA A 369 4.90 -13.96 -24.47
N VAL A 370 5.37 -14.94 -23.68
CA VAL A 370 6.71 -14.92 -23.10
C VAL A 370 7.67 -15.74 -23.97
N SER A 371 8.85 -15.19 -24.22
CA SER A 371 9.87 -15.88 -25.00
C SER A 371 10.48 -17.05 -24.24
N VAL A 372 10.99 -18.05 -24.97
CA VAL A 372 11.70 -19.20 -24.38
C VAL A 372 12.95 -18.73 -23.60
N GLY A 373 13.57 -17.63 -24.02
CA GLY A 373 14.72 -17.02 -23.35
C GLY A 373 14.38 -16.52 -21.94
N GLU A 374 13.33 -15.72 -21.79
CA GLU A 374 12.89 -15.19 -20.48
C GLU A 374 12.52 -16.31 -19.50
N ILE A 375 11.88 -17.39 -19.99
CA ILE A 375 11.58 -18.56 -19.15
C ILE A 375 12.87 -19.24 -18.68
N GLN A 376 13.87 -19.35 -19.56
CA GLN A 376 15.15 -19.95 -19.21
C GLN A 376 15.95 -19.09 -18.23
N GLU A 377 15.88 -17.77 -18.33
CA GLU A 377 16.47 -16.85 -17.35
C GLU A 377 15.87 -17.06 -15.96
N LEU A 378 14.54 -17.14 -15.84
CA LEU A 378 13.88 -17.43 -14.57
C LEU A 378 14.26 -18.80 -14.00
N ARG A 379 14.35 -19.83 -14.85
CA ARG A 379 14.80 -21.16 -14.41
C ARG A 379 16.24 -21.12 -13.91
N ASN A 380 17.13 -20.44 -14.62
CA ASN A 380 18.53 -20.29 -14.21
C ASN A 380 18.62 -19.53 -12.88
N GLN A 381 17.80 -18.50 -12.68
CA GLN A 381 17.70 -17.77 -11.43
C GLN A 381 17.24 -18.70 -10.29
N ILE A 382 16.19 -19.50 -10.48
CA ILE A 382 15.73 -20.48 -9.49
C ILE A 382 16.84 -21.47 -9.15
N LEU A 383 17.52 -22.03 -10.16
CA LEU A 383 18.60 -23.00 -9.96
C LEU A 383 19.74 -22.39 -9.15
N ALA A 384 20.12 -21.14 -9.44
CA ALA A 384 21.16 -20.42 -8.70
C ALA A 384 20.77 -20.15 -7.23
N LEU A 385 19.49 -19.85 -6.96
CA LEU A 385 19.01 -19.58 -5.60
C LEU A 385 18.85 -20.85 -4.76
N LEU A 386 18.35 -21.93 -5.36
CA LEU A 386 18.04 -23.16 -4.63
C LEU A 386 19.25 -24.08 -4.48
N ASP A 387 20.17 -24.11 -5.44
CA ASP A 387 21.42 -24.90 -5.38
C ASP A 387 21.19 -26.35 -4.89
N GLN A 388 20.23 -27.05 -5.52
CA GLN A 388 19.87 -28.45 -5.22
C GLN A 388 19.70 -29.26 -6.51
N ALA A 389 20.47 -30.35 -6.64
CA ALA A 389 20.47 -31.19 -7.83
C ALA A 389 19.12 -31.92 -8.05
N ASP A 390 18.47 -32.36 -6.97
CA ASP A 390 17.29 -33.23 -7.02
C ASP A 390 16.07 -32.59 -7.71
N VAL A 391 15.95 -31.25 -7.61
CA VAL A 391 14.81 -30.51 -8.15
C VAL A 391 15.12 -29.90 -9.53
N THR A 392 16.37 -29.96 -9.98
CA THR A 392 16.79 -29.43 -11.29
C THR A 392 15.96 -29.95 -12.47
N PRO A 393 15.65 -31.27 -12.57
CA PRO A 393 14.80 -31.80 -13.64
C PRO A 393 13.35 -31.29 -13.59
N LEU A 394 12.85 -30.96 -12.40
CA LEU A 394 11.50 -30.40 -12.22
C LEU A 394 11.47 -28.93 -12.65
N ILE A 395 12.44 -28.14 -12.18
CA ILE A 395 12.58 -26.71 -12.53
C ILE A 395 12.66 -26.50 -14.04
N ASN A 396 13.44 -27.34 -14.73
CA ASN A 396 13.58 -27.27 -16.19
C ASN A 396 12.26 -27.57 -16.95
N LYS A 397 11.28 -28.20 -16.30
CA LYS A 397 9.95 -28.48 -16.86
C LYS A 397 8.89 -27.45 -16.46
N LEU A 398 9.16 -26.57 -15.49
CA LEU A 398 8.21 -25.56 -15.04
C LEU A 398 7.92 -24.55 -16.15
N ASN A 399 6.65 -24.17 -16.30
CA ASN A 399 6.28 -23.10 -17.21
C ASN A 399 6.53 -21.71 -16.57
N PHE A 400 6.35 -20.65 -17.36
CA PHE A 400 6.55 -19.28 -16.91
C PHE A 400 5.77 -18.94 -15.62
N ALA A 401 4.47 -19.27 -15.58
CA ALA A 401 3.63 -18.97 -14.43
C ALA A 401 4.08 -19.72 -13.15
N GLN A 402 4.57 -20.95 -13.30
CA GLN A 402 5.10 -21.75 -12.20
C GLN A 402 6.45 -21.22 -11.72
N CYS A 403 7.35 -20.82 -12.62
CA CYS A 403 8.63 -20.21 -12.26
C CYS A 403 8.43 -18.90 -11.49
N THR A 404 7.58 -18.00 -12.01
CA THR A 404 7.29 -16.71 -11.38
C THR A 404 6.59 -16.89 -10.03
N TYR A 405 5.67 -17.86 -9.90
CA TYR A 405 5.05 -18.21 -8.63
C TYR A 405 6.06 -18.71 -7.60
N LEU A 406 6.94 -19.64 -7.98
CA LEU A 406 7.96 -20.19 -7.08
C LEU A 406 8.93 -19.11 -6.59
N LEU A 407 9.38 -18.22 -7.49
CA LEU A 407 10.20 -17.06 -7.14
C LEU A 407 9.44 -16.08 -6.23
N SER A 408 8.15 -15.88 -6.47
CA SER A 408 7.31 -15.01 -5.63
C SER A 408 7.24 -15.53 -4.20
N VAL A 409 6.99 -16.83 -4.01
CA VAL A 409 7.02 -17.48 -2.69
C VAL A 409 8.41 -17.36 -2.06
N TYR A 410 9.47 -17.65 -2.82
CA TYR A 410 10.85 -17.53 -2.31
C TYR A 410 11.16 -16.11 -1.83
N HIS A 411 10.93 -15.09 -2.65
CA HIS A 411 11.25 -13.71 -2.30
C HIS A 411 10.37 -13.19 -1.16
N LEU A 412 9.06 -13.42 -1.21
CA LEU A 412 8.14 -13.00 -0.16
C LEU A 412 8.57 -13.55 1.21
N GLU A 413 8.79 -14.86 1.30
CA GLU A 413 9.05 -15.53 2.57
C GLU A 413 10.48 -15.25 3.06
N THR A 414 11.45 -15.12 2.15
CA THR A 414 12.81 -14.69 2.50
C THR A 414 12.83 -13.26 3.05
N LEU A 415 12.12 -12.32 2.41
CA LEU A 415 12.00 -10.94 2.89
C LEU A 415 11.29 -10.88 4.24
N ARG A 416 10.20 -11.65 4.40
CA ARG A 416 9.45 -11.73 5.65
C ARG A 416 10.31 -12.25 6.80
N VAL A 417 11.15 -13.27 6.55
CA VAL A 417 12.06 -13.82 7.55
C VAL A 417 13.19 -12.84 7.92
N ARG A 418 13.76 -12.15 6.93
CA ARG A 418 14.90 -11.24 7.13
C ARG A 418 14.56 -9.92 7.81
N HIS A 419 13.37 -9.39 7.55
CA HIS A 419 13.07 -7.99 7.85
C HIS A 419 11.90 -7.77 8.82
N MET A 420 11.19 -8.82 9.24
CA MET A 420 10.14 -8.65 10.23
C MET A 420 10.72 -8.20 11.57
N GLN A 421 10.23 -7.06 12.07
CA GLN A 421 10.54 -6.58 13.41
C GLN A 421 9.75 -7.40 14.42
N GLY A 422 10.44 -8.12 15.31
CA GLY A 422 9.85 -9.01 16.31
C GLY A 422 10.03 -10.50 15.99
N LYS A 423 8.96 -11.28 16.19
CA LYS A 423 8.99 -12.74 16.00
C LYS A 423 9.05 -13.09 14.51
N THR A 424 10.06 -13.84 14.12
CA THR A 424 10.25 -14.24 12.74
C THR A 424 9.23 -15.32 12.35
N PRO A 425 8.42 -15.13 11.29
CA PRO A 425 7.24 -15.96 11.06
C PRO A 425 7.59 -17.14 10.14
N PHE A 426 8.56 -17.98 10.53
CA PHE A 426 8.93 -19.12 9.69
C PHE A 426 7.78 -20.14 9.53
N HIS A 427 6.93 -20.27 10.54
CA HIS A 427 5.81 -21.22 10.56
C HIS A 427 4.91 -21.15 9.31
N CYS A 428 4.84 -20.00 8.62
CA CYS A 428 4.06 -19.86 7.40
C CYS A 428 4.51 -20.79 6.27
N MET A 429 5.80 -21.15 6.21
CA MET A 429 6.31 -22.10 5.20
C MET A 429 5.64 -23.47 5.30
N LEU A 430 5.38 -23.94 6.53
CA LEU A 430 4.69 -25.22 6.74
C LEU A 430 3.23 -25.16 6.26
N HIS A 431 2.59 -23.98 6.29
CA HIS A 431 1.24 -23.82 5.73
C HIS A 431 1.23 -23.99 4.20
N TYR A 432 2.26 -23.54 3.47
CA TYR A 432 2.36 -23.85 2.03
C TYR A 432 2.56 -25.36 1.79
N LEU A 433 3.35 -26.02 2.63
CA LEU A 433 3.61 -27.46 2.50
C LEU A 433 2.39 -28.31 2.85
N GLU A 434 1.53 -27.83 3.74
CA GLU A 434 0.26 -28.44 4.14
C GLU A 434 -0.89 -28.17 3.17
N ASP A 435 -0.73 -27.18 2.29
CA ASP A 435 -1.77 -26.79 1.33
C ASP A 435 -2.06 -27.92 0.34
N THR A 436 -3.34 -28.34 0.31
CA THR A 436 -3.76 -29.49 -0.50
C THR A 436 -3.68 -29.23 -2.00
N THR A 437 -3.74 -27.97 -2.44
CA THR A 437 -3.69 -27.61 -3.86
C THR A 437 -2.26 -27.70 -4.39
N ILE A 438 -1.28 -27.33 -3.57
CA ILE A 438 0.15 -27.50 -3.84
C ILE A 438 0.52 -28.99 -3.81
N GLN A 439 0.06 -29.74 -2.79
CA GLN A 439 0.35 -31.18 -2.66
C GLN A 439 -0.18 -32.02 -3.83
N LYS A 440 -1.34 -31.67 -4.38
CA LYS A 440 -1.98 -32.39 -5.50
C LYS A 440 -1.45 -31.96 -6.87
N ASP A 441 -0.57 -30.98 -6.95
CA ASP A 441 -0.01 -30.51 -8.22
C ASP A 441 0.88 -31.57 -8.88
N LYS A 442 0.69 -31.76 -10.19
CA LYS A 442 1.40 -32.78 -10.97
C LYS A 442 2.76 -32.32 -11.52
N ALA A 443 3.07 -31.02 -11.45
CA ALA A 443 4.33 -30.49 -11.98
C ALA A 443 5.48 -30.54 -10.96
N GLY A 444 5.24 -31.14 -9.79
CA GLY A 444 6.24 -31.23 -8.73
C GLY A 444 6.43 -29.92 -7.96
N MET A 445 5.41 -29.06 -7.93
CA MET A 445 5.48 -27.78 -7.22
C MET A 445 5.75 -27.97 -5.72
N TRP A 446 5.17 -29.00 -5.09
CA TRP A 446 5.42 -29.29 -3.69
C TRP A 446 6.91 -29.54 -3.39
N GLN A 447 7.62 -30.30 -4.24
CA GLN A 447 9.06 -30.55 -4.10
C GLN A 447 9.88 -29.26 -4.28
N CYS A 448 9.45 -28.38 -5.20
CA CYS A 448 10.10 -27.09 -5.39
C CYS A 448 9.92 -26.18 -4.17
N ILE A 449 8.70 -26.11 -3.61
CA ILE A 449 8.40 -25.32 -2.41
C ILE A 449 9.09 -25.91 -1.17
N LEU A 450 9.28 -27.23 -1.10
CA LEU A 450 10.07 -27.85 -0.03
C LEU A 450 11.51 -27.35 -0.02
N VAL A 451 12.16 -27.26 -1.18
CA VAL A 451 13.53 -26.73 -1.26
C VAL A 451 13.57 -25.22 -0.98
N VAL A 452 12.55 -24.47 -1.41
CA VAL A 452 12.38 -23.06 -0.99
C VAL A 452 12.28 -22.97 0.54
N SER A 453 11.46 -23.81 1.16
CA SER A 453 11.30 -23.89 2.62
C SER A 453 12.62 -24.19 3.33
N ASP A 454 13.45 -25.08 2.77
CA ASP A 454 14.78 -25.36 3.31
C ASP A 454 15.69 -24.13 3.29
N LYS A 455 15.71 -23.37 2.19
CA LYS A 455 16.50 -22.13 2.07
C LYS A 455 15.97 -21.01 2.97
N VAL A 456 14.66 -20.87 3.09
CA VAL A 456 14.02 -19.91 4.01
C VAL A 456 14.31 -20.28 5.46
N PHE A 457 14.30 -21.57 5.81
CA PHE A 457 14.65 -22.04 7.14
C PHE A 457 16.12 -21.79 7.47
N GLN A 458 17.04 -22.04 6.54
CA GLN A 458 18.46 -21.66 6.70
C GLN A 458 18.61 -20.16 6.94
N THR A 459 17.92 -19.33 6.15
CA THR A 459 17.91 -17.88 6.34
C THR A 459 17.36 -17.49 7.72
N TYR A 460 16.31 -18.15 8.21
CA TYR A 460 15.79 -17.96 9.55
C TYR A 460 16.84 -18.27 10.63
N LEU A 461 17.53 -19.42 10.51
CA LEU A 461 18.60 -19.80 11.44
C LEU A 461 19.72 -18.76 11.47
N ASP A 462 20.09 -18.19 10.32
CA ASP A 462 21.11 -17.14 10.24
C ASP A 462 20.63 -15.83 10.90
N VAL A 463 19.39 -15.42 10.65
CA VAL A 463 18.79 -14.22 11.25
C VAL A 463 18.73 -14.33 12.78
N ILE A 464 18.21 -15.45 13.31
CA ILE A 464 18.08 -15.62 14.77
C ILE A 464 19.43 -15.84 15.46
N SER A 465 20.45 -16.30 14.73
CA SER A 465 21.83 -16.37 15.23
C SER A 465 22.45 -14.99 15.46
N ILE A 466 22.05 -13.98 14.67
CA ILE A 466 22.54 -12.60 14.77
C ILE A 466 21.78 -11.82 15.85
N LYS A 467 20.52 -12.18 16.14
CA LYS A 467 19.71 -11.55 17.20
C LYS A 467 20.44 -11.60 18.58
N PRO A 468 20.31 -10.55 19.41
CA PRO A 468 20.96 -10.49 20.72
C PRO A 468 20.50 -11.66 21.60
N ARG A 469 21.43 -12.17 22.43
CA ARG A 469 21.16 -13.30 23.33
C ARG A 469 20.33 -12.84 24.54
N ASN A 470 19.03 -12.71 24.36
CA ASN A 470 18.10 -12.27 25.39
C ASN A 470 16.94 -13.28 25.55
N LYS A 471 16.11 -13.04 26.58
CA LYS A 471 14.94 -13.88 26.86
C LYS A 471 13.96 -13.92 25.68
N GLU A 472 13.76 -12.81 24.97
CA GLU A 472 12.83 -12.75 23.83
C GLU A 472 13.26 -13.69 22.70
N ARG A 473 14.55 -13.74 22.39
CA ARG A 473 15.11 -14.65 21.40
C ARG A 473 14.96 -16.10 21.83
N ASP A 474 15.21 -16.40 23.11
CA ASP A 474 15.07 -17.76 23.63
C ASP A 474 13.59 -18.19 23.64
N ASP A 475 12.66 -17.30 24.03
CA ASP A 475 11.21 -17.52 23.96
C ASP A 475 10.74 -17.80 22.52
N GLU A 476 11.31 -17.09 21.53
CA GLU A 476 11.04 -17.29 20.09
C GLU A 476 11.57 -18.64 19.59
N LEU A 477 12.79 -19.04 19.99
CA LEU A 477 13.35 -20.35 19.65
C LEU A 477 12.52 -21.49 20.27
N GLU A 478 12.11 -21.35 21.53
CA GLU A 478 11.28 -22.33 22.22
C GLU A 478 9.89 -22.45 21.57
N GLU A 479 9.29 -21.34 21.14
CA GLU A 479 8.02 -21.34 20.40
C GLU A 479 8.14 -22.09 19.06
N HIS A 480 9.21 -21.85 18.29
CA HIS A 480 9.46 -22.59 17.06
C HIS A 480 9.74 -24.07 17.30
N ALA A 481 10.51 -24.42 18.34
CA ALA A 481 10.73 -25.81 18.72
C ALA A 481 9.42 -26.51 19.11
N THR A 482 8.58 -25.85 19.90
CA THR A 482 7.24 -26.33 20.30
C THR A 482 6.36 -26.56 19.07
N PHE A 483 6.33 -25.59 18.15
CA PHE A 483 5.59 -25.70 16.90
C PHE A 483 6.07 -26.89 16.05
N LEU A 484 7.38 -27.05 15.87
CA LEU A 484 7.95 -28.16 15.11
C LEU A 484 7.69 -29.51 15.77
N LEU A 485 7.68 -29.61 17.11
CA LEU A 485 7.30 -30.83 17.83
C LEU A 485 5.85 -31.22 17.57
N VAL A 486 4.93 -30.26 17.50
CA VAL A 486 3.54 -30.54 17.12
C VAL A 486 3.48 -31.05 15.67
N LYS A 487 4.20 -30.39 14.75
CA LYS A 487 4.24 -30.79 13.33
C LYS A 487 4.98 -32.11 13.08
N PHE A 488 5.92 -32.49 13.95
CA PHE A 488 6.57 -33.80 13.95
C PHE A 488 5.57 -34.93 14.17
N ASN A 489 4.45 -34.67 14.84
CA ASN A 489 3.38 -35.62 15.11
C ASN A 489 2.17 -35.43 14.18
N HIS A 490 2.32 -34.71 13.07
CA HIS A 490 1.26 -34.45 12.10
C HIS A 490 0.78 -35.73 11.38
N PRO A 491 -0.52 -35.87 10.98
CA PRO A 491 -1.01 -37.06 10.28
C PRO A 491 -0.28 -37.40 8.97
N GLN A 492 0.16 -36.36 8.25
CA GLN A 492 0.85 -36.52 6.97
C GLN A 492 2.34 -36.84 7.15
N LYS A 493 2.77 -38.01 6.69
CA LYS A 493 4.18 -38.49 6.75
C LYS A 493 5.19 -37.50 6.19
N GLN A 494 4.84 -36.80 5.10
CA GLN A 494 5.74 -35.83 4.47
C GLN A 494 6.00 -34.61 5.37
N ILE A 495 4.98 -34.09 6.05
CA ILE A 495 5.11 -32.96 6.98
C ILE A 495 5.94 -33.37 8.20
N ARG A 496 5.73 -34.58 8.74
CA ARG A 496 6.54 -35.11 9.85
C ARG A 496 8.04 -35.12 9.52
N ARG A 497 8.40 -35.59 8.32
CA ARG A 497 9.80 -35.62 7.86
C ARG A 497 10.43 -34.22 7.75
N VAL A 498 9.65 -33.24 7.31
CA VAL A 498 10.12 -31.84 7.23
C VAL A 498 10.32 -31.27 8.62
N ALA A 499 9.35 -31.49 9.51
CA ALA A 499 9.45 -31.04 10.90
C ALA A 499 10.64 -31.70 11.63
N ASP A 500 10.88 -32.99 11.42
CA ASP A 500 12.04 -33.73 11.95
C ASP A 500 13.38 -33.13 11.50
N LYS A 501 13.51 -32.87 10.19
CA LYS A 501 14.67 -32.21 9.59
C LYS A 501 14.90 -30.83 10.20
N TYR A 502 13.86 -30.00 10.31
CA TYR A 502 13.97 -28.65 10.85
C TYR A 502 14.23 -28.63 12.35
N LEU A 503 13.65 -29.57 13.11
CA LEU A 503 13.93 -29.71 14.53
C LEU A 503 15.39 -30.11 14.77
N SER A 504 15.90 -31.06 13.99
CA SER A 504 17.32 -31.48 14.03
C SER A 504 18.24 -30.30 13.74
N MET A 505 18.01 -29.59 12.63
CA MET A 505 18.79 -28.40 12.26
C MET A 505 18.70 -27.27 13.31
N LEU A 506 17.53 -27.08 13.94
CA LEU A 506 17.33 -26.08 14.98
C LEU A 506 18.15 -26.42 16.23
N VAL A 507 18.09 -27.68 16.68
CA VAL A 507 18.83 -28.16 17.85
C VAL A 507 20.34 -28.17 17.60
N ASP A 508 20.78 -28.57 16.41
CA ASP A 508 22.20 -28.56 16.04
C ASP A 508 22.79 -27.14 16.12
N ARG A 509 22.00 -26.13 15.72
CA ARG A 509 22.41 -24.72 15.79
C ARG A 509 22.21 -24.11 17.19
N PHE A 510 21.20 -24.55 17.93
CA PHE A 510 20.85 -24.05 19.26
C PHE A 510 20.68 -25.20 20.28
N PRO A 511 21.78 -25.82 20.75
CA PRO A 511 21.72 -27.02 21.58
C PRO A 511 21.00 -26.85 22.92
N HIS A 512 20.91 -25.60 23.42
CA HIS A 512 20.25 -25.30 24.69
C HIS A 512 18.75 -25.60 24.69
N LEU A 513 18.12 -25.74 23.52
CA LEU A 513 16.73 -26.16 23.40
C LEU A 513 16.48 -27.58 23.92
N LEU A 514 17.50 -28.45 23.93
CA LEU A 514 17.40 -29.81 24.45
C LEU A 514 17.09 -29.89 25.95
N TRP A 515 17.52 -28.88 26.71
CA TRP A 515 17.27 -28.79 28.15
C TRP A 515 16.36 -27.61 28.52
N SER A 516 15.70 -26.99 27.53
CA SER A 516 14.65 -26.01 27.81
C SER A 516 13.49 -26.71 28.51
N GLY A 517 13.09 -26.18 29.68
CA GLY A 517 11.95 -26.70 30.42
C GLY A 517 10.68 -26.71 29.57
N LYS A 518 10.40 -25.63 28.83
CA LYS A 518 9.20 -25.52 27.98
C LYS A 518 9.17 -26.61 26.91
N VAL A 519 10.28 -26.82 26.21
CA VAL A 519 10.41 -27.85 25.17
C VAL A 519 10.25 -29.25 25.75
N LEU A 520 10.91 -29.56 26.87
CA LEU A 520 10.79 -30.85 27.55
C LEU A 520 9.37 -31.14 28.02
N TRP A 521 8.69 -30.14 28.61
CA TRP A 521 7.29 -30.27 29.00
C TRP A 521 6.38 -30.54 27.80
N THR A 522 6.59 -29.84 26.68
CA THR A 522 5.84 -30.08 25.44
C THR A 522 6.02 -31.51 24.93
N ILE A 523 7.25 -32.05 24.95
CA ILE A 523 7.50 -33.44 24.52
C ILE A 523 6.70 -34.41 25.39
N LEU A 524 6.75 -34.24 26.71
CA LEU A 524 6.02 -35.10 27.65
C LEU A 524 4.50 -34.96 27.51
N ASP A 525 4.00 -33.75 27.29
CA ASP A 525 2.57 -33.49 27.08
C ASP A 525 2.06 -34.15 25.80
N ILE A 526 2.81 -34.01 24.69
CA ILE A 526 2.46 -34.67 23.43
C ILE A 526 2.49 -36.19 23.59
N LEU A 527 3.52 -36.73 24.24
CA LEU A 527 3.62 -38.18 24.50
C LEU A 527 2.45 -38.68 25.35
N GLN A 528 2.10 -37.93 26.40
CA GLN A 528 0.96 -38.26 27.25
C GLN A 528 -0.36 -38.23 26.47
N ILE A 529 -0.56 -37.23 25.61
CA ILE A 529 -1.73 -37.14 24.73
C ILE A 529 -1.80 -38.34 23.80
N LEU A 530 -0.70 -38.66 23.11
CA LEU A 530 -0.64 -39.79 22.18
C LEU A 530 -0.92 -41.11 22.91
N ALA A 531 -0.31 -41.33 24.08
CA ALA A 531 -0.56 -42.52 24.89
C ALA A 531 -2.01 -42.64 25.39
N LEU A 532 -2.67 -41.52 25.70
CA LEU A 532 -4.10 -41.50 26.04
C LEU A 532 -4.99 -41.78 24.83
N SER A 533 -4.60 -41.31 23.64
CA SER A 533 -5.35 -41.49 22.40
C SER A 533 -5.49 -42.96 21.98
N LEU A 534 -4.58 -43.83 22.44
CA LEU A 534 -4.63 -45.28 22.24
C LEU A 534 -5.76 -45.97 23.02
N LYS A 535 -6.30 -45.30 24.06
CA LYS A 535 -7.38 -45.84 24.90
C LYS A 535 -8.77 -45.45 24.39
N TRP A 536 -8.83 -44.61 23.36
CA TRP A 536 -10.08 -44.09 22.83
C TRP A 536 -10.72 -45.08 21.86
N ASP A 537 -12.05 -45.07 21.80
CA ASP A 537 -12.78 -45.90 20.85
C ASP A 537 -12.40 -45.49 19.42
N SER A 538 -11.94 -46.46 18.64
CA SER A 538 -11.58 -46.31 17.23
C SER A 538 -12.77 -45.92 16.34
N ASN A 539 -14.00 -46.08 16.82
CA ASN A 539 -15.22 -45.76 16.06
C ASN A 539 -15.73 -44.32 16.29
N GLU A 540 -15.15 -43.57 17.25
CA GLU A 540 -15.48 -42.16 17.47
C GLU A 540 -14.61 -41.25 16.58
N GLU A 541 -15.17 -40.13 16.11
CA GLU A 541 -14.39 -39.11 15.38
C GLU A 541 -13.23 -38.63 16.25
N THR A 542 -12.02 -38.66 15.69
CA THR A 542 -10.79 -38.21 16.36
C THR A 542 -10.83 -36.70 16.59
N PRO A 543 -11.00 -36.22 17.84
CA PRO A 543 -10.99 -34.78 18.07
C PRO A 543 -9.59 -34.19 17.88
N GLU A 544 -9.52 -32.93 17.42
CA GLU A 544 -8.29 -32.15 17.53
C GLU A 544 -7.97 -31.88 18.99
N LEU A 545 -6.82 -32.37 19.46
CA LEU A 545 -6.41 -32.27 20.85
C LEU A 545 -5.57 -31.03 21.12
N ILE A 546 -5.99 -30.19 22.06
CA ILE A 546 -5.18 -29.06 22.50
C ILE A 546 -4.00 -29.60 23.29
N VAL A 547 -2.77 -29.25 22.86
CA VAL A 547 -1.56 -29.61 23.60
C VAL A 547 -1.46 -28.70 24.82
N PRO A 548 -1.43 -29.26 26.06
CA PRO A 548 -1.35 -28.48 27.29
C PRO A 548 -0.26 -27.42 27.22
N ARG A 549 -0.55 -26.24 27.80
CA ARG A 549 0.40 -25.12 27.89
C ARG A 549 0.84 -24.53 26.54
N THR A 550 0.15 -24.88 25.44
CA THR A 550 0.35 -24.29 24.11
C THR A 550 -0.99 -23.89 23.50
N SER A 551 -0.96 -23.06 22.47
CA SER A 551 -2.13 -22.74 21.64
C SER A 551 -2.33 -23.73 20.48
N TYR A 552 -1.47 -24.75 20.38
CA TYR A 552 -1.47 -25.67 19.24
C TYR A 552 -2.39 -26.85 19.47
N LYS A 553 -2.93 -27.35 18.36
CA LYS A 553 -3.75 -28.54 18.32
C LYS A 553 -3.01 -29.66 17.61
N LEU A 554 -3.19 -30.88 18.11
CA LEU A 554 -2.68 -32.11 17.54
C LEU A 554 -3.84 -32.84 16.86
N ALA A 555 -3.72 -33.04 15.55
CA ALA A 555 -4.63 -33.90 14.80
C ALA A 555 -4.09 -35.33 14.85
N LEU A 556 -4.89 -36.27 15.34
CA LEU A 556 -4.55 -37.69 15.40
C LEU A 556 -4.83 -38.37 14.05
N THR A 557 -4.15 -39.49 13.81
CA THR A 557 -4.47 -40.38 12.68
C THR A 557 -5.66 -41.29 13.03
N ASP A 558 -6.50 -41.60 12.05
CA ASP A 558 -7.73 -42.35 12.32
C ASP A 558 -7.47 -43.82 12.72
N ALA A 559 -6.46 -44.46 12.12
CA ALA A 559 -6.16 -45.87 12.39
C ALA A 559 -5.33 -46.06 13.68
N LEU A 560 -5.78 -46.98 14.54
CA LEU A 560 -5.17 -47.25 15.84
C LEU A 560 -3.73 -47.78 15.72
N ASP A 561 -3.42 -48.56 14.68
CA ASP A 561 -2.04 -49.02 14.39
C ASP A 561 -1.08 -47.88 14.01
N THR A 562 -1.62 -46.72 13.62
CA THR A 562 -0.83 -45.54 13.25
C THR A 562 -0.75 -44.46 14.33
N ARG A 563 -1.62 -44.54 15.34
CA ARG A 563 -1.54 -43.73 16.57
C ARG A 563 -0.45 -44.29 17.47
#